data_AF-A0A354Z5C8-F1
#
_entry.id   AF-A0A354Z5C8-F1
#
_cell.length_a   1.000
_cell.length_b   1.000
_cell.length_c   1.000
_cell.angle_alpha   90.00
_cell.angle_beta   90.00
_cell.angle_gamma   90.00
#
_symmetry.space_group_name_H-M   'P 1'
#
loop_
_entity.id
_entity.type
_entity.pdbx_description
1 polymer ?
#
loop_
_entity_poly.entity_id
_entity_poly.type
_entity_poly.pdbx_seq_one_letter_code
_entity_poly.pdbx_strand_id
1 'polypeptide(L)' 'MVFDPSSRAAALIDPVLDFDPKSGRTSTASAEALLAIVAHQRLDVRWILETHAHADHL' A
#
# COMPACT_ATOMS: atom_id res chain seq x y z
N MET A 1 -3.01 -2.13 -5.89
CA MET A 1 -3.21 -0.72 -6.31
C MET A 1 -3.90 -0.69 -7.66
N VAL A 2 -4.80 0.27 -7.86
CA VAL A 2 -5.45 0.58 -9.15
C VAL A 2 -5.30 2.08 -9.43
N PHE A 3 -5.25 2.49 -10.69
CA PHE A 3 -5.23 3.91 -11.07
C PHE A 3 -6.00 4.16 -12.38
N ASP A 4 -6.49 5.39 -12.55
CA ASP A 4 -7.05 5.89 -13.79
C ASP A 4 -5.95 6.50 -14.67
N PRO A 5 -5.70 5.97 -15.90
CA PRO A 5 -4.68 6.50 -16.79
C PRO A 5 -4.89 7.96 -17.22
N SER A 6 -6.14 8.44 -17.23
CA SER A 6 -6.48 9.78 -17.70
C SER A 6 -6.20 10.85 -16.65
N SER A 7 -6.72 10.69 -15.42
CA SER A 7 -6.53 11.64 -14.32
C SER A 7 -5.31 11.37 -13.45
N ARG A 8 -4.69 10.19 -13.58
CA ARG A 8 -3.63 9.67 -12.69
C ARG A 8 -4.06 9.45 -11.24
N ALA A 9 -5.36 9.55 -10.93
CA ALA A 9 -5.88 9.24 -9.62
C ALA A 9 -5.69 7.75 -9.32
N ALA A 10 -5.21 7.43 -8.12
CA ALA A 10 -4.90 6.08 -7.68
C ALA A 10 -5.56 5.73 -6.33
N ALA A 11 -5.81 4.43 -6.15
CA ALA A 11 -6.24 3.84 -4.89
C ALA A 11 -5.29 2.69 -4.50
N LEU A 12 -4.80 2.74 -3.27
CA LEU A 12 -4.12 1.62 -2.61
C LEU A 12 -5.20 0.74 -1.98
N ILE A 13 -5.10 -0.57 -2.18
CA ILE A 13 -6.06 -1.55 -1.64
C ILE A 13 -5.24 -2.57 -0.86
N ASP A 14 -5.61 -2.79 0.40
CA ASP A 14 -4.95 -3.67 1.36
C ASP A 14 -3.42 -3.49 1.41
N PRO A 15 -2.88 -2.27 1.65
CA PRO A 15 -1.45 -2.09 1.85
C PRO A 15 -1.00 -2.72 3.17
N VAL A 16 0.04 -3.54 3.13
CA VAL A 16 0.54 -4.31 4.29
C VAL A 16 1.68 -3.59 4.99
N LEU A 17 1.64 -3.55 6.33
CA LEU A 17 2.79 -3.33 7.19
C LEU A 17 3.44 -4.69 7.49
N ASP A 18 4.67 -4.87 7.04
CA ASP A 18 5.38 -6.13 7.23
C ASP A 18 5.60 -6.39 8.73
N PHE A 19 5.31 -7.60 9.19
CA PHE A 19 5.54 -8.01 10.58
C PHE A 19 6.33 -9.31 10.66
N ASP A 20 7.45 -9.29 11.39
CA ASP A 20 8.19 -10.50 11.75
C ASP A 20 7.76 -10.98 13.15
N PRO A 21 6.98 -12.07 13.24
CA PRO A 21 6.48 -12.58 14.52
C PRO A 21 7.59 -13.15 15.42
N LYS A 22 8.76 -13.51 14.88
CA LYS A 22 9.86 -14.07 15.68
C LYS A 22 10.60 -13.00 16.47
N SER A 23 10.68 -11.79 15.93
CA SER A 23 11.37 -10.66 16.55
C SER A 23 10.43 -9.55 17.04
N GLY A 24 9.13 -9.64 16.71
CA GLY A 24 8.13 -8.61 17.02
C GLY A 24 8.36 -7.30 16.27
N ARG A 25 9.14 -7.33 15.18
CA ARG A 25 9.53 -6.12 14.44
C ARG A 25 8.56 -5.87 13.29
N THR A 26 8.28 -4.59 13.07
CA THR A 26 7.57 -4.12 11.89
C THR A 26 8.55 -3.59 10.84
N SER A 27 8.18 -3.65 9.57
CA SER A 27 8.91 -3.09 8.45
C SER A 27 7.94 -2.44 7.45
N THR A 28 8.39 -1.40 6.78
CA THR A 28 7.64 -0.63 5.79
C THR A 28 7.98 -1.00 4.35
N ALA A 29 8.79 -2.04 4.13
CA ALA A 29 9.32 -2.40 2.81
C ALA A 29 8.21 -2.64 1.75
N SER A 30 7.13 -3.34 2.12
CA SER A 30 5.98 -3.55 1.23
C SER A 30 5.27 -2.25 0.88
N ALA A 31 5.04 -1.37 1.87
CA ALA A 31 4.45 -0.05 1.65
C ALA A 31 5.37 0.86 0.80
N GLU A 32 6.67 0.83 1.03
CA GLU A 32 7.68 1.58 0.28
C GLU A 32 7.71 1.16 -1.20
N ALA A 33 7.56 -0.14 -1.48
CA ALA A 33 7.46 -0.63 -2.86
C ALA A 33 6.26 -0.03 -3.60
N LEU A 34 5.10 0.08 -2.93
CA LEU A 34 3.92 0.74 -3.50
C LEU A 34 4.17 2.24 -3.73
N LEU A 35 4.78 2.92 -2.76
CA LEU A 35 5.11 4.35 -2.88
C LEU A 35 6.12 4.63 -4.00
N ALA A 36 7.07 3.73 -4.23
CA ALA A 36 8.01 3.83 -5.35
C ALA A 36 7.28 3.82 -6.71
N ILE A 37 6.24 2.97 -6.85
CA ILE A 37 5.42 2.93 -8.07
C ILE A 37 4.63 4.23 -8.23
N VAL A 38 4.01 4.72 -7.14
CA VAL A 38 3.27 5.99 -7.12
C VAL A 38 4.16 7.14 -7.58
N ALA A 39 5.38 7.23 -7.04
CA ALA A 39 6.33 8.27 -7.41
C ALA A 39 6.80 8.14 -8.87
N HIS A 40 7.19 6.93 -9.29
CA HIS A 40 7.67 6.67 -10.65
C HIS A 40 6.61 6.98 -11.71
N GLN A 41 5.35 6.63 -11.44
CA GLN A 41 4.23 6.84 -12.36
C GLN A 41 3.52 8.18 -12.19
N ARG A 42 3.97 9.02 -11.23
CA ARG A 42 3.36 10.32 -10.87
C ARG A 42 1.86 10.19 -10.60
N LEU A 43 1.49 9.20 -9.79
CA LEU A 43 0.12 8.95 -9.42
C LEU A 43 -0.32 9.84 -8.26
N ASP A 44 -1.58 10.23 -8.26
CA ASP A 44 -2.23 10.99 -7.19
C ASP A 44 -3.05 10.02 -6.34
N VAL A 45 -2.49 9.56 -5.21
CA VAL A 45 -3.18 8.62 -4.31
C VAL A 45 -4.28 9.36 -3.57
N ARG A 46 -5.53 9.05 -3.92
CA ARG A 46 -6.72 9.68 -3.31
C ARG A 46 -7.41 8.79 -2.29
N TRP A 47 -7.15 7.49 -2.35
CA TRP A 47 -7.83 6.51 -1.52
C TRP A 47 -6.86 5.45 -1.01
N ILE A 48 -7.00 5.10 0.26
CA ILE A 48 -6.45 3.90 0.87
C ILE A 48 -7.66 3.10 1.35
N LEU A 49 -7.84 1.91 0.81
CA LEU A 49 -9.03 1.09 1.00
C LEU A 49 -8.64 -0.24 1.64
N GLU A 50 -9.33 -0.59 2.72
CA GLU A 50 -9.24 -1.92 3.32
C GLU A 50 -10.46 -2.74 2.88
N THR A 51 -10.23 -3.96 2.41
CA THR A 51 -11.31 -4.87 2.04
C THR A 51 -12.06 -5.38 3.26
N HIS A 52 -11.37 -5.53 4.39
CA HIS A 52 -11.93 -5.91 5.69
C HIS A 52 -10.94 -5.59 6.82
N ALA A 53 -11.33 -5.82 8.08
CA ALA A 53 -10.37 -5.83 9.18
C ALA A 53 -9.54 -7.12 9.10
N HIS A 54 -8.32 -6.99 8.56
CA HIS A 54 -7.38 -8.11 8.44
C HIS A 54 -6.95 -8.58 9.84
N ALA A 55 -7.01 -9.89 10.07
CA ALA A 55 -6.60 -10.53 11.33
C ALA A 55 -5.25 -11.26 11.21
N ASP A 56 -4.70 -11.29 10.00
CA ASP A 56 -3.52 -12.02 9.58
C ASP A 56 -2.31 -11.10 9.28
N HIS A 57 -2.54 -9.80 9.11
CA HIS A 57 -1.50 -8.80 8.92
C HIS A 57 -1.92 -7.42 9.48
N LEU A 58 -0.92 -6.58 9.78
CA LEU A 58 -1.09 -5.19 10.19
C LEU A 58 -0.86 -4.23 9.02
#